data_AF-A0A1H0PF91-F1
#
_entry.id   AF-A0A1H0PF91-F1
#
_cell.length_a   1.000
_cell.length_b   1.000
_cell.length_c   1.000
_cell.angle_alpha   90.00
_cell.angle_beta   90.00
_cell.angle_gamma   90.00
#
_symmetry.space_group_name_H-M   'P 1'
#
loop_
_entity.id
_entity.type
_entity.pdbx_description
1 polymer ?
#
loop_
_entity_poly.entity_id
_entity_poly.type
_entity_poly.pdbx_seq_one_letter_code
_entity_poly.pdbx_strand_id
1 'polypeptide(L)'
;MTREAFTNVLVRAMEVHGNLSMIKPVVIEIADQNQLTVEYSGSIQRALQYGLVKLNSDGTFHPKDEMTRADAAEQIYHAIAYLKAHQATAASTETLSYTEGVQLID
;
A
#
# COMPACT_ATOMS: atom_id res chain seq x y z
N MET A 1 -20.98 2.98 -3.00
CA MET A 1 -19.66 3.09 -3.66
C MET A 1 -19.16 1.68 -3.95
N THR A 2 -18.31 1.48 -4.96
CA THR A 2 -17.81 0.15 -5.30
C THR A 2 -16.64 -0.27 -4.41
N ARG A 3 -16.38 -1.59 -4.35
CA ARG A 3 -15.25 -2.18 -3.62
C ARG A 3 -13.92 -1.55 -4.02
N GLU A 4 -13.65 -1.46 -5.33
CA GLU A 4 -12.39 -0.88 -5.83
C GLU A 4 -12.24 0.61 -5.51
N ALA A 5 -13.34 1.39 -5.55
CA ALA A 5 -13.30 2.82 -5.33
C ALA A 5 -12.94 3.13 -3.87
N PHE A 6 -13.52 2.38 -2.93
CA PHE A 6 -13.18 2.49 -1.51
C PHE A 6 -11.72 2.10 -1.27
N THR A 7 -11.30 0.94 -1.76
CA THR A 7 -9.93 0.45 -1.57
C THR A 7 -8.91 1.43 -2.15
N ASN A 8 -9.18 2.02 -3.32
CA ASN A 8 -8.33 3.05 -3.91
C ASN A 8 -8.18 4.29 -3.01
N VAL A 9 -9.30 4.82 -2.47
CA VAL A 9 -9.25 5.98 -1.58
C VAL A 9 -8.50 5.66 -0.29
N LEU A 10 -8.72 4.47 0.29
CA LEU A 10 -8.04 4.05 1.52
C LEU A 10 -6.53 3.94 1.31
N VAL A 11 -6.09 3.27 0.26
CA VAL A 11 -4.65 3.14 -0.07
C VAL A 11 -4.03 4.51 -0.29
N ARG A 12 -4.70 5.39 -1.04
CA ARG A 12 -4.18 6.75 -1.27
C ARG A 12 -4.07 7.54 0.03
N ALA A 13 -5.05 7.44 0.92
CA ALA A 13 -4.98 8.10 2.23
C ALA A 13 -3.80 7.55 3.06
N MET A 14 -3.59 6.24 3.08
CA MET A 14 -2.44 5.62 3.75
C MET A 14 -1.11 6.07 3.16
N GLU A 15 -1.01 6.24 1.85
CA GLU A 15 0.25 6.62 1.20
C GLU A 15 0.59 8.11 1.34
N VAL A 16 -0.43 8.96 1.46
CA VAL A 16 -0.25 10.39 1.71
C VAL A 16 0.13 10.65 3.18
N HIS A 17 -0.41 9.87 4.11
CA HIS A 17 -0.24 10.12 5.55
C HIS A 17 0.72 9.16 6.25
N GLY A 18 0.89 7.96 5.71
CA GLY A 18 1.84 6.97 6.18
C GLY A 18 3.20 7.29 5.61
N ASN A 19 4.16 7.61 6.48
CA ASN A 19 5.57 7.59 6.14
C ASN A 19 6.00 6.12 5.94
N LEU A 20 5.60 5.52 4.82
CA LEU A 20 5.78 4.10 4.52
C LEU A 20 7.10 3.86 3.82
N SER A 21 7.82 2.80 4.22
CA SER A 21 9.01 2.37 3.49
C SER A 21 8.64 1.89 2.09
N MET A 22 9.55 2.12 1.13
CA MET A 22 9.37 1.67 -0.24
C MET A 22 9.35 0.14 -0.30
N ILE A 23 8.23 -0.42 -0.75
CA ILE A 23 8.10 -1.85 -1.02
C ILE A 23 8.53 -2.15 -2.46
N LYS A 24 9.10 -3.33 -2.70
CA LYS A 24 9.28 -3.86 -4.06
C LYS A 24 8.00 -4.62 -4.44
N PRO A 25 7.09 -4.05 -5.24
CA PRO A 25 5.80 -4.68 -5.49
C PRO A 25 6.00 -5.96 -6.30
N VAL A 26 5.43 -7.06 -5.81
CA VAL A 26 5.19 -8.26 -6.61
C VAL A 26 3.81 -8.13 -7.22
N VAL A 27 3.67 -8.32 -8.53
CA VAL A 27 2.35 -8.29 -9.17
C VAL A 27 1.60 -9.56 -8.78
N ILE A 28 0.44 -9.40 -8.16
CA ILE A 28 -0.46 -10.50 -7.83
C ILE A 28 -1.47 -10.64 -8.96
N GLU A 29 -1.64 -11.84 -9.51
CA GLU A 29 -2.64 -12.09 -10.55
C GLU A 29 -4.05 -11.94 -9.97
N ILE A 30 -4.90 -11.20 -10.68
CA ILE A 30 -6.31 -10.97 -10.32
C ILE A 30 -7.16 -11.52 -11.46
N ALA A 31 -7.96 -12.54 -11.20
CA ALA A 31 -8.69 -13.27 -12.23
C ALA A 31 -9.68 -12.39 -13.02
N ASP A 32 -10.27 -11.40 -12.35
CA ASP A 32 -11.19 -10.41 -12.91
C ASP A 32 -10.54 -9.04 -13.10
N GLN A 33 -9.22 -9.00 -13.35
CA GLN A 33 -8.48 -7.74 -13.57
C GLN A 33 -9.09 -6.88 -14.68
N ASN A 34 -9.68 -7.49 -15.71
CA ASN A 34 -10.34 -6.78 -16.81
C ASN A 34 -11.56 -5.96 -16.37
N GLN A 35 -12.10 -6.20 -15.17
CA GLN A 35 -13.18 -5.42 -14.58
C GLN A 35 -12.67 -4.24 -13.75
N LEU A 36 -11.37 -4.19 -13.41
CA LEU A 36 -10.80 -3.07 -12.66
C LEU A 36 -10.83 -1.79 -13.50
N THR A 37 -11.12 -0.68 -12.83
CA THR A 37 -10.83 0.65 -13.37
C THR A 37 -9.30 0.81 -13.46
N VAL A 38 -8.79 1.19 -14.63
CA VAL A 38 -7.34 1.19 -14.92
C VAL A 38 -6.57 2.04 -13.90
N GLU A 39 -7.12 3.19 -13.54
CA GLU A 39 -6.57 4.13 -12.57
C GLU A 39 -6.48 3.56 -11.15
N TYR A 40 -7.31 2.55 -10.82
CA TYR A 40 -7.34 1.94 -9.49
C TYR A 40 -6.47 0.69 -9.41
N SER A 41 -6.08 0.09 -10.54
CA SER A 41 -5.31 -1.15 -10.61
C SER A 41 -4.07 -1.16 -9.71
N GLY A 42 -3.27 -0.09 -9.75
CA GLY A 42 -2.09 0.05 -8.91
C GLY A 42 -2.43 0.10 -7.42
N SER A 43 -3.50 0.79 -7.04
CA SER A 43 -3.95 0.84 -5.65
C SER A 43 -4.46 -0.51 -5.18
N ILE A 44 -5.15 -1.29 -6.03
CA ILE A 44 -5.61 -2.64 -5.67
C ILE A 44 -4.42 -3.60 -5.48
N GLN A 45 -3.42 -3.54 -6.37
CA GLN A 45 -2.18 -4.31 -6.20
C GLN A 45 -1.49 -3.99 -4.88
N ARG A 46 -1.37 -2.70 -4.53
CA ARG A 46 -0.78 -2.29 -3.26
C ARG A 46 -1.65 -2.69 -2.06
N ALA A 47 -2.97 -2.64 -2.18
CA ALA A 47 -3.86 -3.12 -1.13
C ALA A 47 -3.66 -4.62 -0.82
N LEU A 48 -3.45 -5.44 -1.87
CA LEU A 48 -3.13 -6.85 -1.71
C LEU A 48 -1.74 -7.03 -1.06
N GLN A 49 -0.73 -6.26 -1.49
CA GLN A 49 0.61 -6.31 -0.92
C GLN A 49 0.68 -5.87 0.55
N TYR A 50 -0.07 -4.83 0.91
CA TYR A 50 -0.19 -4.36 2.28
C TYR A 50 -1.08 -5.29 3.15
N GLY A 51 -1.78 -6.25 2.55
CA GLY A 51 -2.67 -7.18 3.26
C GLY A 51 -3.99 -6.55 3.71
N LEU A 52 -4.43 -5.45 3.10
CA LEU A 52 -5.69 -4.76 3.42
C LEU A 52 -6.89 -5.55 2.94
N VAL A 53 -6.72 -6.17 1.78
CA VAL A 53 -7.72 -6.97 1.07
C VAL A 53 -7.10 -8.29 0.67
N LYS A 54 -7.95 -9.28 0.43
CA LYS A 54 -7.59 -10.57 -0.15
C LYS A 54 -8.45 -10.81 -1.38
N LEU A 55 -7.94 -11.67 -2.27
CA LEU A 55 -8.72 -12.25 -3.35
C LEU A 55 -9.63 -13.34 -2.77
N ASN A 56 -10.73 -13.58 -3.47
CA ASN A 56 -11.60 -14.71 -3.20
C ASN A 56 -10.89 -16.03 -3.52
N SER A 57 -11.50 -17.15 -3.14
CA SER A 57 -10.93 -18.49 -3.37
C SER A 57 -10.71 -18.83 -4.85
N ASP A 58 -11.42 -18.15 -5.75
CA ASP A 58 -11.28 -18.28 -7.21
C ASP A 58 -10.29 -17.28 -7.83
N GLY A 59 -9.59 -16.49 -7.01
CA GLY A 59 -8.63 -15.48 -7.47
C GLY A 59 -9.26 -14.16 -7.91
N THR A 60 -10.56 -13.96 -7.74
CA THR A 60 -11.25 -12.72 -8.09
C THR A 60 -11.18 -11.66 -6.98
N PHE A 61 -11.36 -10.39 -7.37
CA PHE A 61 -11.46 -9.24 -6.47
C PHE A 61 -12.88 -8.67 -6.37
N HIS A 62 -13.74 -8.87 -7.37
CA HIS A 62 -15.07 -8.26 -7.48
C HIS A 62 -15.05 -6.72 -7.37
N PRO A 63 -14.40 -6.01 -8.30
CA PRO A 63 -14.21 -4.56 -8.18
C PRO A 63 -15.50 -3.75 -8.14
N LYS A 64 -16.54 -4.22 -8.84
CA LYS A 64 -17.79 -3.49 -9.05
C LYS A 64 -18.84 -3.75 -7.97
N ASP A 65 -18.61 -4.71 -7.08
CA ASP A 65 -19.53 -5.01 -5.99
C ASP A 65 -19.69 -3.80 -5.07
N GLU A 66 -20.88 -3.68 -4.47
CA GLU A 66 -21.14 -2.65 -3.47
C GLU A 66 -20.28 -2.90 -2.22
N MET A 67 -19.57 -1.87 -1.78
CA MET A 67 -18.81 -1.96 -0.54
C MET A 67 -19.74 -1.98 0.67
N THR A 68 -19.76 -3.09 1.40
CA THR A 68 -20.51 -3.18 2.67
C THR A 68 -19.79 -2.45 3.80
N ARG A 69 -20.54 -2.05 4.83
CA ARG A 69 -19.95 -1.41 6.02
C ARG A 69 -19.00 -2.35 6.79
N ALA A 70 -19.28 -3.66 6.78
CA ALA A 70 -18.47 -4.64 7.46
C ALA A 70 -17.11 -4.80 6.76
N ASP A 71 -17.11 -4.95 5.44
CA ASP A 71 -15.88 -5.12 4.66
C ASP A 71 -15.03 -3.83 4.68
N ALA A 72 -15.68 -2.67 4.63
CA ALA A 72 -14.99 -1.39 4.78
C ALA A 72 -14.29 -1.28 6.14
N ALA A 73 -14.96 -1.69 7.22
CA ALA A 73 -14.38 -1.69 8.56
C ALA A 73 -13.18 -2.65 8.68
N GLU A 74 -13.26 -3.82 8.04
CA GLU A 74 -12.15 -4.78 7.99
C GLU A 74 -10.92 -4.18 7.25
N GLN A 75 -11.13 -3.56 6.08
CA GLN A 75 -10.03 -2.91 5.35
C GLN A 75 -9.38 -1.79 6.16
N ILE A 76 -10.18 -0.97 6.85
CA ILE A 76 -9.68 0.09 7.74
C ILE A 76 -8.88 -0.51 8.91
N TYR A 77 -9.37 -1.59 9.50
CA TYR A 77 -8.66 -2.28 10.59
C TYR A 77 -7.29 -2.77 10.13
N HIS A 78 -7.21 -3.44 8.98
CA HIS A 78 -5.95 -3.89 8.40
C HIS A 78 -5.02 -2.73 8.04
N ALA A 79 -5.56 -1.64 7.48
CA ALA A 79 -4.80 -0.43 7.19
C ALA A 79 -4.13 0.14 8.45
N ILE A 80 -4.87 0.28 9.55
CA ILE A 80 -4.34 0.78 10.82
C ILE A 80 -3.26 -0.18 11.37
N ALA A 81 -3.51 -1.49 11.29
CA ALA A 81 -2.53 -2.49 11.73
C ALA A 81 -1.23 -2.41 10.91
N TYR A 82 -1.34 -2.28 9.59
CA TYR A 82 -0.22 -2.12 8.68
C TYR A 82 0.60 -0.87 9.01
N LEU A 83 -0.06 0.29 9.15
CA LEU A 83 0.61 1.56 9.48
C LEU A 83 1.38 1.50 10.80
N LYS A 84 0.83 0.84 11.82
CA LYS A 84 1.52 0.66 13.11
C LYS A 84 2.78 -0.20 13.00
N ALA A 85 2.74 -1.22 12.15
CA ALA A 85 3.84 -2.16 11.96
C ALA A 85 4.93 -1.66 10.99
N HIS A 86 4.60 -0.74 10.06
CA HIS A 86 5.46 -0.36 8.94
C HIS A 86 5.77 1.14 8.88
N GLN A 87 5.96 1.78 10.03
CA GLN A 87 6.48 3.14 10.05
C GLN A 87 7.91 3.13 9.49
N ALA A 88 8.18 3.96 8.48
CA ALA A 88 9.54 4.13 8.01
C ALA A 88 10.40 4.61 9.17
N THR A 89 11.38 3.79 9.53
CA THR A 89 12.47 4.24 10.38
C THR A 89 13.07 5.43 9.64
N ALA A 90 13.13 6.60 10.29
CA ALA A 90 13.88 7.71 9.75
C ALA A 90 15.26 7.15 9.44
N ALA A 91 15.60 7.05 8.15
CA ALA A 91 16.95 6.77 7.75
C ALA A 91 17.78 7.78 8.54
N SER A 92 18.63 7.29 9.44
CA SER A 92 19.69 8.08 10.00
C SER A 92 20.41 8.64 8.79
N THR A 93 20.12 9.90 8.49
CA THR A 93 20.98 10.74 7.67
C THR A 93 22.29 10.75 8.47
N GLU A 94 23.14 9.76 8.23
CA GLU A 94 24.57 9.93 8.38
C GLU A 94 24.89 11.09 7.45
N THR A 95 24.76 12.30 7.98
CA THR A 95 25.54 13.43 7.55
C THR A 95 26.96 12.92 7.53
N LEU A 96 27.47 12.57 6.35
CA LEU A 96 28.88 12.57 6.09
C LEU A 96 29.35 13.95 6.49
N SER A 97 29.90 14.05 7.70
CA SER A 97 30.44 15.29 8.20
C SER A 97 31.57 15.65 7.26
N TYR A 98 31.48 16.82 6.63
CA TYR A 98 32.52 17.35 5.75
C TYR A 98 33.92 17.37 6.40
N THR A 99 34.02 17.17 7.72
CA THR A 99 35.27 17.04 8.45
C THR A 99 36.03 15.73 8.21
N GLU A 100 35.39 14.66 7.74
CA GLU A 100 36.10 13.39 7.47
C GLU A 100 36.75 13.36 6.07
N GLY A 101 36.25 14.19 5.14
CA GLY A 101 36.82 14.32 3.78
C GLY A 101 38.16 15.07 3.71
N VAL A 102 38.58 15.75 4.78
CA VAL A 102 39.82 16.54 4.82
C VAL A 102 41.03 15.71 5.29
N GLN A 103 40.82 14.50 5.83
CA GLN A 103 41.90 13.62 6.31
C GLN A 103 42.47 12.68 5.22
N LEU A 104 42.02 12.80 3.96
CA LEU A 104 42.51 11.99 2.82
C LEU A 104 43.36 12.81 1.83
N ILE A 105 43.79 14.01 2.23
CA ILE A 105 44.67 14.87 1.45
C ILE A 105 45.93 15.16 2.28
N ASP A 106 46.68 14.10 2.62
CA ASP A 106 48.09 14.18 3.03
C ASP A 106 48.89 13.14 2.23
#